data_AF-A0A822BJX9-F1
#
_entry.id   AF-A0A822BJX9-F1
#
_cell.length_a   1.000
_cell.length_b   1.000
_cell.length_c   1.000
_cell.angle_alpha   90.00
_cell.angle_beta   90.00
_cell.angle_gamma   90.00
#
_symmetry.space_group_name_H-M   'P 1'
#
loop_
_entity.id
_entity.type
_entity.pdbx_description
1 polymer ?
#
loop_
_entity_poly.entity_id
_entity_poly.type
_entity_poly.pdbx_seq_one_letter_code
_entity_poly.pdbx_strand_id
1 'polypeptide(L)'
;MLRNSKREALLPPWFRFLKLFLTALSKLPSTGHRIVYRGVKLDLREHYKKGARIVWWGFSSCTTTVEVLEDEEFFGKNGRRTLFAIECDTGKDIRQHSFYPNEEEILLLPGTEFEVISSADMGNRFSMIQLKEVVPKFPHIASVASSISPTTTGAAATTKPVAAAAATEPKPTPKLKPPVQPVEVSYACKNITNADIQRIIKKAIVQQQCTELNLSHNKITHEGAAVLAKELRNNTVRKLYYLSSDKNTLNTL
;
A
#
# COMPACT_ATOMS: atom_id res chain seq x y z
N MET A 1 -0.75 11.57 -10.88
CA MET A 1 0.08 10.34 -10.86
C MET A 1 1.35 10.57 -11.68
N LEU A 2 2.45 9.87 -11.37
CA LEU A 2 3.78 9.99 -12.01
C LEU A 2 3.81 9.68 -13.53
N ARG A 3 2.69 9.25 -14.12
CA ARG A 3 2.52 8.95 -15.55
C ARG A 3 1.95 10.13 -16.36
N ASN A 4 1.72 11.29 -15.75
CA ASN A 4 1.16 12.48 -16.42
C ASN A 4 2.29 13.41 -16.93
N SER A 5 1.99 14.25 -17.91
CA SER A 5 2.88 15.27 -18.49
C SER A 5 3.42 16.28 -17.46
N LYS A 6 2.82 16.38 -16.26
CA LYS A 6 3.35 17.13 -15.11
C LYS A 6 4.35 16.33 -14.24
N ARG A 7 5.06 15.36 -14.83
CA ARG A 7 5.99 14.44 -14.15
C ARG A 7 7.08 15.17 -13.38
N GLU A 8 7.67 16.22 -13.95
CA GLU A 8 8.79 16.96 -13.35
C GLU A 8 8.43 17.60 -12.01
N ALA A 9 7.20 18.13 -11.88
CA ALA A 9 6.74 18.73 -10.63
C ALA A 9 6.39 17.69 -9.54
N LEU A 10 6.06 16.46 -9.95
CA LEU A 10 5.69 15.38 -9.03
C LEU A 10 6.89 14.51 -8.62
N LEU A 11 7.97 14.49 -9.40
CA LEU A 11 9.14 13.66 -9.10
C LEU A 11 9.80 13.96 -7.74
N PRO A 12 10.07 15.22 -7.33
CA PRO A 12 10.83 15.49 -6.12
C PRO A 12 10.23 14.93 -4.82
N PRO A 13 8.91 15.06 -4.51
CA PRO A 13 8.34 14.47 -3.30
C PRO A 13 8.23 12.95 -3.39
N TRP A 14 7.85 12.41 -4.56
CA TRP A 14 7.61 10.97 -4.72
C TRP A 14 8.88 10.15 -4.86
N PHE A 15 9.98 10.74 -5.33
CA PHE A 15 11.24 10.03 -5.51
C PHE A 15 11.78 9.47 -4.19
N ARG A 16 11.74 10.25 -3.11
CA ARG A 16 12.19 9.79 -1.78
C ARG A 16 11.32 8.65 -1.26
N PHE A 17 10.01 8.76 -1.43
CA PHE A 17 9.07 7.70 -1.08
C PHE A 17 9.34 6.43 -1.88
N LEU A 18 9.44 6.53 -3.21
CA LEU A 18 9.70 5.38 -4.09
C LEU A 18 11.04 4.72 -3.78
N LYS A 19 12.09 5.51 -3.52
CA LYS A 19 13.40 4.97 -3.11
C LYS A 19 13.28 4.20 -1.80
N LEU A 20 12.63 4.77 -0.79
CA LEU A 20 12.41 4.10 0.50
C LEU A 20 11.59 2.82 0.31
N PHE A 21 10.49 2.90 -0.44
CA PHE A 21 9.56 1.80 -0.65
C PHE A 21 10.21 0.63 -1.41
N LEU A 22 10.89 0.90 -2.52
CA LEU A 22 11.65 -0.12 -3.26
C LEU A 22 12.78 -0.72 -2.40
N THR A 23 13.45 0.08 -1.57
CA THR A 23 14.49 -0.41 -0.65
C THR A 23 13.89 -1.25 0.49
N ALA A 24 12.67 -0.99 0.93
CA ALA A 24 11.98 -1.84 1.90
C ALA A 24 11.59 -3.18 1.25
N LEU A 25 11.02 -3.14 0.04
CA LEU A 25 10.64 -4.34 -0.71
C LEU A 25 11.85 -5.21 -1.10
N SER A 26 13.04 -4.61 -1.28
CA SER A 26 14.30 -5.35 -1.52
C SER A 26 14.69 -6.26 -0.35
N LYS A 27 14.29 -5.90 0.86
CA LYS A 27 14.60 -6.64 2.09
C LYS A 27 13.58 -7.73 2.40
N LEU A 28 12.42 -7.70 1.75
CA LEU A 28 11.42 -8.75 1.91
C LEU A 28 11.77 -9.96 1.05
N PRO A 29 11.67 -11.19 1.58
CA PRO A 29 11.83 -12.38 0.77
C PRO A 29 10.77 -12.40 -0.33
N SER A 30 11.12 -12.96 -1.49
CA SER A 30 10.09 -13.29 -2.46
C SER A 30 9.27 -14.46 -1.95
N THR A 31 7.99 -14.44 -2.29
CA THR A 31 7.00 -15.43 -1.83
C THR A 31 7.22 -16.84 -2.39
N GLY A 32 8.09 -16.97 -3.40
CA GLY A 32 8.27 -18.21 -4.15
C GLY A 32 7.09 -18.47 -5.08
N HIS A 33 7.17 -19.59 -5.80
CA HIS A 33 6.18 -19.96 -6.79
C HIS A 33 4.77 -20.11 -6.19
N ARG A 34 3.80 -19.33 -6.69
CA ARG A 34 2.39 -19.42 -6.28
C ARG A 34 1.45 -18.77 -7.28
N ILE A 35 0.15 -19.03 -7.10
CA ILE A 35 -0.91 -18.29 -7.80
C ILE A 35 -1.38 -17.12 -6.92
N VAL A 36 -1.51 -15.94 -7.51
CA VAL A 36 -2.12 -14.76 -6.90
C VAL A 36 -3.23 -14.21 -7.80
N TYR A 37 -4.16 -13.50 -7.21
CA TYR A 37 -5.35 -13.00 -7.88
C TYR A 37 -5.42 -11.47 -7.84
N ARG A 38 -5.93 -10.88 -8.92
CA ARG A 38 -6.20 -9.44 -8.99
C ARG A 38 -7.50 -9.18 -9.72
N GLY A 39 -8.42 -8.49 -9.06
CA GLY A 39 -9.67 -8.04 -9.66
C GLY A 39 -9.55 -6.62 -10.22
N VAL A 40 -10.15 -6.38 -11.38
CA VAL A 40 -10.29 -5.03 -11.97
C VAL A 40 -11.71 -4.85 -12.52
N LYS A 41 -12.35 -3.72 -12.22
CA LYS A 41 -13.71 -3.37 -12.69
C LYS A 41 -13.73 -2.80 -14.11
N LEU A 42 -13.02 -3.46 -15.01
CA LEU A 42 -12.99 -3.16 -16.44
C LEU A 42 -12.95 -4.48 -17.20
N ASP A 43 -13.43 -4.48 -18.44
CA ASP A 43 -13.18 -5.58 -19.37
C ASP A 43 -11.86 -5.32 -20.09
N LEU A 44 -10.87 -6.17 -19.87
CA LEU A 44 -9.53 -6.04 -20.43
C LEU A 44 -9.21 -7.08 -21.50
N ARG A 45 -10.17 -7.96 -21.86
CA ARG A 45 -9.96 -9.09 -22.77
C ARG A 45 -9.32 -8.70 -24.12
N GLU A 46 -9.60 -7.50 -24.61
CA GLU A 46 -9.03 -7.02 -25.87
C GLU A 46 -7.52 -6.76 -25.80
N HIS A 47 -6.99 -6.41 -24.62
CA HIS A 47 -5.58 -6.06 -24.42
C HIS A 47 -4.69 -7.28 -24.11
N TYR A 48 -5.31 -8.43 -23.79
CA TYR A 48 -4.62 -9.62 -23.30
C TYR A 48 -4.90 -10.80 -24.24
N LYS A 49 -4.19 -10.82 -25.37
CA LYS A 49 -4.29 -11.93 -26.34
C LYS A 49 -3.38 -13.08 -25.92
N LYS A 50 -3.87 -14.31 -26.04
CA LYS A 50 -3.11 -15.53 -25.71
C LYS A 50 -1.74 -15.54 -26.43
N GLY A 51 -0.69 -15.89 -25.71
CA GLY A 51 0.70 -15.93 -26.18
C GLY A 51 1.40 -14.56 -26.23
N ALA A 52 0.67 -13.45 -25.98
CA ALA A 52 1.30 -12.14 -25.92
C ALA A 52 2.15 -11.98 -24.65
N ARG A 53 3.23 -11.20 -24.76
CA ARG A 53 4.00 -10.72 -23.60
C ARG A 53 3.57 -9.31 -23.25
N ILE A 54 3.35 -9.07 -21.96
CA ILE A 54 2.87 -7.80 -21.43
C ILE A 54 3.73 -7.38 -20.25
N VAL A 55 3.83 -6.08 -20.01
CA VAL A 55 4.58 -5.53 -18.88
C VAL A 55 3.64 -4.69 -18.02
N TRP A 56 3.59 -4.99 -16.73
CA TRP A 56 2.91 -4.14 -15.76
C TRP A 56 3.90 -3.13 -15.18
N TRP A 57 3.84 -1.89 -15.69
CA TRP A 57 4.77 -0.83 -15.33
C TRP A 57 4.55 -0.20 -13.94
N GLY A 58 3.45 -0.53 -13.27
CA GLY A 58 3.13 -0.04 -11.93
C GLY A 58 3.27 -1.15 -10.89
N PHE A 59 3.21 -0.76 -9.62
CA PHE A 59 2.96 -1.74 -8.56
C PHE A 59 1.57 -2.33 -8.75
N SER A 60 1.44 -3.64 -8.62
CA SER A 60 0.17 -4.35 -8.71
C SER A 60 -0.09 -5.10 -7.42
N SER A 61 -1.10 -4.64 -6.68
CA SER A 61 -1.60 -5.34 -5.50
C SER A 61 -2.44 -6.55 -5.92
N CYS A 62 -2.17 -7.69 -5.30
CA CYS A 62 -2.82 -8.98 -5.55
C CYS A 62 -3.12 -9.64 -4.20
N THR A 63 -3.99 -10.64 -4.20
CA THR A 63 -4.34 -11.43 -3.01
C THR A 63 -4.09 -12.92 -3.29
N THR A 64 -3.76 -13.70 -2.26
CA THR A 64 -3.71 -15.18 -2.40
C THR A 64 -5.07 -15.85 -2.24
N THR A 65 -6.08 -15.13 -1.73
CA THR A 65 -7.40 -15.68 -1.39
C THR A 65 -8.47 -15.08 -2.28
N VAL A 66 -9.30 -15.93 -2.89
CA VAL A 66 -10.36 -15.48 -3.80
C VAL A 66 -11.52 -14.81 -3.06
N GLU A 67 -11.68 -15.09 -1.77
CA GLU A 67 -12.72 -14.55 -0.89
C GLU A 67 -12.66 -13.02 -0.79
N VAL A 68 -11.45 -12.45 -0.82
CA VAL A 68 -11.22 -11.00 -0.80
C VAL A 68 -11.80 -10.32 -2.04
N LEU A 69 -11.97 -11.05 -3.15
CA LEU A 69 -12.56 -10.52 -4.38
C LEU A 69 -14.09 -10.41 -4.32
N GLU A 70 -14.74 -10.96 -3.30
CA GLU A 70 -16.18 -10.73 -3.12
C GLU A 70 -16.50 -9.29 -2.73
N ASP A 71 -15.53 -8.58 -2.17
CA ASP A 71 -15.69 -7.21 -1.74
C ASP A 71 -15.93 -6.29 -2.95
N GLU A 72 -17.01 -5.50 -2.82
CA GLU A 72 -17.52 -4.61 -3.86
C GLU A 72 -16.59 -3.43 -4.14
N GLU A 73 -15.58 -3.13 -3.31
CA GLU A 73 -14.56 -2.12 -3.58
C GLU A 73 -13.53 -2.62 -4.59
N PHE A 74 -13.10 -3.88 -4.48
CA PHE A 74 -12.05 -4.47 -5.32
C PHE A 74 -12.60 -5.03 -6.64
N PHE A 75 -13.54 -5.97 -6.55
CA PHE A 75 -14.01 -6.72 -7.71
C PHE A 75 -15.54 -6.84 -7.72
N GLY A 76 -16.13 -7.37 -6.65
CA GLY A 76 -17.57 -7.46 -6.48
C GLY A 76 -18.27 -8.39 -7.47
N LYS A 77 -19.60 -8.40 -7.43
CA LYS A 77 -20.42 -9.34 -8.21
C LYS A 77 -21.01 -8.74 -9.49
N ASN A 78 -20.87 -7.44 -9.67
CA ASN A 78 -21.58 -6.67 -10.69
C ASN A 78 -20.66 -5.89 -11.65
N GLY A 79 -21.20 -5.51 -12.81
CA GLY A 79 -20.49 -4.69 -13.80
C GLY A 79 -19.51 -5.47 -14.67
N ARG A 80 -18.86 -4.75 -15.60
CA ARG A 80 -17.77 -5.28 -16.43
C ARG A 80 -16.53 -5.44 -15.57
N ARG A 81 -15.99 -6.65 -15.50
CA ARG A 81 -14.87 -6.94 -14.61
C ARG A 81 -13.99 -8.07 -15.15
N THR A 82 -12.71 -7.97 -14.84
CA THR A 82 -11.68 -8.93 -15.23
C THR A 82 -10.99 -9.47 -13.98
N LEU A 83 -10.96 -10.79 -13.83
CA LEU A 83 -10.13 -11.47 -12.84
C LEU A 83 -8.83 -11.94 -13.48
N PHE A 84 -7.71 -11.52 -12.93
CA PHE A 84 -6.41 -12.09 -13.24
C PHE A 84 -6.10 -13.22 -12.25
N ALA A 85 -5.76 -14.39 -12.78
CA ALA A 85 -5.08 -15.45 -12.05
C ALA A 85 -3.64 -15.51 -12.54
N ILE A 86 -2.68 -15.28 -11.65
CA ILE A 86 -1.30 -14.98 -12.00
C ILE A 86 -0.40 -15.99 -11.32
N GLU A 87 0.28 -16.81 -12.10
CA GLU A 87 1.40 -17.61 -11.63
C GLU A 87 2.60 -16.68 -11.46
N CYS A 88 3.03 -16.45 -10.22
CA CYS A 88 4.11 -15.52 -9.88
C CYS A 88 5.17 -16.18 -9.00
N ASP A 89 6.41 -15.74 -9.19
CA ASP A 89 7.58 -16.18 -8.44
C ASP A 89 8.19 -15.05 -7.60
N THR A 90 8.08 -13.80 -8.07
CA THR A 90 8.82 -12.67 -7.47
C THR A 90 7.99 -11.78 -6.53
N GLY A 91 6.70 -12.08 -6.36
CA GLY A 91 5.79 -11.31 -5.52
C GLY A 91 6.28 -11.14 -4.08
N LYS A 92 5.98 -9.99 -3.48
CA LYS A 92 6.37 -9.63 -2.11
C LYS A 92 5.16 -9.71 -1.18
N ASP A 93 5.26 -10.52 -0.15
CA ASP A 93 4.27 -10.55 0.92
C ASP A 93 4.41 -9.29 1.77
N ILE A 94 3.37 -8.46 1.75
CA ILE A 94 3.35 -7.21 2.52
C ILE A 94 2.25 -7.22 3.58
N ARG A 95 1.65 -8.37 3.89
CA ARG A 95 0.53 -8.48 4.85
C ARG A 95 0.84 -7.86 6.21
N GLN A 96 2.06 -8.09 6.71
CA GLN A 96 2.53 -7.56 8.00
C GLN A 96 2.81 -6.05 7.98
N HIS A 97 2.80 -5.43 6.81
CA HIS A 97 3.08 -4.01 6.59
C HIS A 97 1.90 -3.28 5.94
N SER A 98 0.84 -4.02 5.59
CA SER A 98 -0.38 -3.48 5.00
C SER A 98 -1.29 -2.94 6.10
N PHE A 99 -2.08 -1.93 5.75
CA PHE A 99 -3.11 -1.40 6.64
C PHE A 99 -4.28 -2.38 6.80
N TYR A 100 -4.48 -3.25 5.81
CA TYR A 100 -5.52 -4.28 5.79
C TYR A 100 -4.88 -5.67 5.72
N PRO A 101 -4.40 -6.22 6.86
CA PRO A 101 -3.66 -7.49 6.86
C PRO A 101 -4.51 -8.68 6.37
N ASN A 102 -5.84 -8.59 6.46
CA ASN A 102 -6.77 -9.64 6.06
C ASN A 102 -6.94 -9.78 4.54
N GLU A 103 -6.41 -8.84 3.74
CA GLU A 103 -6.47 -8.91 2.28
C GLU A 103 -5.49 -9.93 1.70
N GLU A 104 -4.64 -10.52 2.54
CA GLU A 104 -3.62 -11.49 2.13
C GLU A 104 -2.74 -10.94 0.98
N GLU A 105 -2.34 -9.67 1.13
CA GLU A 105 -1.78 -8.84 0.07
C GLU A 105 -0.36 -9.28 -0.35
N ILE A 106 -0.25 -9.63 -1.64
CA ILE A 106 1.00 -9.85 -2.36
C ILE A 106 1.20 -8.72 -3.36
N LEU A 107 2.32 -8.02 -3.24
CA LEU A 107 2.68 -6.92 -4.12
C LEU A 107 3.60 -7.41 -5.24
N LEU A 108 3.18 -7.22 -6.49
CA LEU A 108 4.04 -7.39 -7.66
C LEU A 108 4.77 -6.08 -7.97
N LEU A 109 6.04 -6.20 -8.33
CA LEU A 109 6.91 -5.06 -8.56
C LEU A 109 6.63 -4.38 -9.91
N PRO A 110 6.97 -3.08 -10.06
CA PRO A 110 6.86 -2.39 -11.33
C PRO A 110 7.82 -3.00 -12.37
N GLY A 111 7.36 -3.10 -13.60
CA GLY A 111 8.13 -3.67 -14.70
C GLY A 111 8.13 -5.19 -14.73
N THR A 112 7.28 -5.87 -13.95
CA THR A 112 7.10 -7.32 -14.08
C THR A 112 6.47 -7.65 -15.44
N GLU A 113 7.05 -8.63 -16.11
CA GLU A 113 6.63 -9.11 -17.42
C GLU A 113 5.86 -10.42 -17.28
N PHE A 114 4.77 -10.56 -18.04
CA PHE A 114 3.93 -11.74 -18.03
C PHE A 114 3.66 -12.26 -19.44
N GLU A 115 3.51 -13.57 -19.57
CA GLU A 115 2.91 -14.22 -20.72
C GLU A 115 1.41 -14.42 -20.47
N VAL A 116 0.58 -14.10 -21.46
CA VAL A 116 -0.86 -14.37 -21.41
C VAL A 116 -1.12 -15.83 -21.78
N ILE A 117 -1.42 -16.65 -20.77
CA ILE A 117 -1.68 -18.08 -20.95
C ILE A 117 -3.06 -18.33 -21.55
N SER A 118 -4.06 -17.63 -21.03
CA SER A 118 -5.44 -17.76 -21.51
C SER A 118 -6.26 -16.51 -21.20
N SER A 119 -7.33 -16.32 -21.96
CA SER A 119 -8.28 -15.24 -21.79
C SER A 119 -9.66 -15.74 -22.21
N ALA A 120 -10.65 -15.63 -21.33
CA ALA A 120 -11.97 -16.20 -21.56
C ALA A 120 -13.08 -15.30 -20.98
N ASP A 121 -14.24 -15.33 -21.65
CA ASP A 121 -15.49 -14.75 -21.18
C ASP A 121 -16.21 -15.76 -20.29
N MET A 122 -16.47 -15.39 -19.05
CA MET A 122 -17.13 -16.25 -18.06
C MET A 122 -18.64 -15.95 -17.95
N GLY A 123 -19.17 -15.13 -18.85
CA GLY A 123 -20.55 -14.65 -18.81
C GLY A 123 -20.74 -13.54 -17.78
N ASN A 124 -21.95 -12.97 -17.68
CA ASN A 124 -22.28 -11.93 -16.69
C ASN A 124 -21.31 -10.72 -16.66
N ARG A 125 -20.78 -10.35 -17.84
CA ARG A 125 -19.78 -9.27 -18.01
C ARG A 125 -18.53 -9.50 -17.16
N PHE A 126 -18.21 -10.76 -16.88
CA PHE A 126 -17.04 -11.19 -16.15
C PHE A 126 -16.11 -11.93 -17.11
N SER A 127 -14.85 -11.49 -17.19
CA SER A 127 -13.79 -12.17 -17.92
C SER A 127 -12.69 -12.64 -16.97
N MET A 128 -12.06 -13.76 -17.32
CA MET A 128 -10.93 -14.30 -16.59
C MET A 128 -9.71 -14.37 -17.51
N ILE A 129 -8.55 -13.96 -16.98
CA ILE A 129 -7.28 -13.94 -17.70
C ILE A 129 -6.26 -14.67 -16.84
N GLN A 130 -5.57 -15.63 -17.45
CA GLN A 130 -4.46 -16.33 -16.81
C GLN A 130 -3.14 -15.76 -17.31
N LEU A 131 -2.29 -15.39 -16.37
CA LEU A 131 -0.96 -14.87 -16.61
C LEU A 131 0.08 -15.78 -15.98
N LYS A 132 1.24 -15.88 -16.63
CA LYS A 132 2.42 -16.48 -16.06
C LYS A 132 3.53 -15.45 -16.05
N GLU A 133 4.10 -15.18 -14.88
CA GLU A 133 5.27 -14.33 -14.74
C GLU A 133 6.42 -14.90 -15.57
N VAL A 134 7.04 -14.03 -16.37
CA VAL A 134 8.25 -14.41 -17.08
C VAL A 134 9.44 -14.11 -16.18
N VAL A 135 10.23 -15.14 -15.91
CA VAL A 135 11.45 -15.02 -15.12
C VAL A 135 12.32 -13.90 -15.69
N PRO A 136 12.57 -12.82 -14.91
CA PRO A 136 13.29 -11.68 -15.44
C PRO A 136 14.77 -12.03 -15.60
N LYS A 137 15.39 -11.56 -16.69
CA LYS A 137 16.83 -11.78 -16.94
C LYS A 137 17.72 -11.19 -15.85
N PHE A 138 17.22 -10.15 -15.16
CA PHE A 138 17.87 -9.51 -14.04
C PHE A 138 16.86 -9.35 -12.91
N PRO A 139 17.26 -9.49 -11.64
CA PRO A 139 16.33 -9.30 -10.52
C PRO A 139 15.73 -7.89 -10.55
N HIS A 140 14.40 -7.79 -10.41
CA HIS A 140 13.67 -6.51 -10.44
C HIS A 140 14.19 -5.49 -9.42
N ILE A 141 14.69 -5.99 -8.29
CA ILE A 141 15.33 -5.21 -7.24
C ILE A 141 16.53 -6.01 -6.74
N ALA A 142 17.72 -5.39 -6.75
CA ALA A 142 18.92 -5.98 -6.19
C ALA A 142 18.77 -6.12 -4.66
N SER A 143 19.07 -7.30 -4.12
CA SER A 143 19.21 -7.50 -2.69
C SER A 143 20.36 -6.64 -2.18
N VAL A 144 20.11 -5.83 -1.16
CA VAL A 144 21.13 -4.98 -0.52
C VAL A 144 22.07 -5.83 0.37
N ALA A 145 21.85 -7.14 0.48
CA ALA A 145 22.50 -8.00 1.46
C ALA A 145 23.98 -8.32 1.21
N SER A 146 24.61 -7.87 0.12
CA SER A 146 25.95 -8.38 -0.27
C SER A 146 27.12 -7.39 -0.14
N SER A 147 27.01 -6.27 0.59
CA SER A 147 28.13 -5.31 0.67
C SER A 147 28.53 -4.84 2.08
N ILE A 148 28.18 -5.56 3.13
CA ILE A 148 28.80 -5.36 4.44
C ILE A 148 29.19 -6.72 5.01
N SER A 149 30.40 -7.16 4.68
CA SER A 149 31.09 -8.24 5.41
C SER A 149 31.67 -7.62 6.68
N PRO A 150 31.20 -7.96 7.90
CA PRO A 150 31.92 -7.62 9.11
C PRO A 150 33.08 -8.61 9.26
N THR A 151 34.31 -8.11 9.22
CA THR A 151 35.49 -8.84 9.69
C THR A 151 35.34 -9.08 11.19
N THR A 152 34.92 -10.28 11.58
CA THR A 152 34.88 -10.70 12.99
C THR A 152 36.11 -11.54 13.29
N THR A 153 37.11 -10.90 13.89
CA THR A 153 38.13 -11.56 14.70
C THR A 153 37.46 -12.06 15.98
N GLY A 154 37.50 -13.36 16.21
CA GLY A 154 36.94 -13.99 17.40
C GLY A 154 37.80 -13.77 18.65
N ALA A 155 37.13 -13.71 19.80
CA ALA A 155 37.64 -14.21 21.07
C ALA A 155 36.46 -14.44 22.03
N ALA A 156 36.39 -15.65 22.58
CA ALA A 156 35.37 -16.15 23.49
C ALA A 156 35.80 -16.03 24.96
N ALA A 157 34.85 -15.87 25.88
CA ALA A 157 34.91 -16.27 27.30
C ALA A 157 33.50 -16.08 27.92
N THR A 158 32.64 -17.10 28.07
CA THR A 158 32.44 -18.11 29.13
C THR A 158 32.04 -17.63 30.54
N THR A 159 30.97 -18.27 31.04
CA THR A 159 30.54 -18.61 32.43
C THR A 159 29.74 -17.64 33.34
N LYS A 160 28.57 -18.16 33.76
CA LYS A 160 27.59 -17.85 34.86
C LYS A 160 28.18 -18.07 36.29
N PRO A 161 27.39 -17.99 37.41
CA PRO A 161 26.36 -17.06 37.93
C PRO A 161 26.63 -16.66 39.42
N VAL A 162 25.73 -15.96 40.15
CA VAL A 162 25.35 -16.19 41.60
C VAL A 162 24.49 -15.04 42.22
N ALA A 163 23.41 -15.48 42.89
CA ALA A 163 22.64 -15.01 44.07
C ALA A 163 22.25 -13.54 44.39
N ALA A 164 20.92 -13.40 44.59
CA ALA A 164 20.12 -12.66 45.58
C ALA A 164 20.78 -11.71 46.62
N ALA A 165 20.21 -10.51 46.82
CA ALA A 165 19.40 -10.13 48.00
C ALA A 165 19.16 -8.60 48.10
N ALA A 166 18.10 -8.27 48.85
CA ALA A 166 17.85 -7.04 49.60
C ALA A 166 17.11 -5.86 48.93
N ALA A 167 16.07 -5.44 49.65
CA ALA A 167 15.10 -4.41 49.35
C ALA A 167 15.66 -2.99 49.55
N THR A 168 15.20 -2.06 48.73
CA THR A 168 15.21 -0.62 49.06
C THR A 168 14.03 0.07 48.35
N GLU A 169 13.34 0.90 49.11
CA GLU A 169 12.08 1.57 48.78
C GLU A 169 12.15 2.49 47.54
N PRO A 170 11.10 2.59 46.70
CA PRO A 170 11.08 3.55 45.60
C PRO A 170 10.52 4.91 46.03
N LYS A 171 11.39 5.92 45.86
CA LYS A 171 11.14 7.37 45.76
C LYS A 171 9.89 7.71 44.91
N PRO A 172 9.10 8.75 45.24
CA PRO A 172 7.81 9.02 44.60
C PRO A 172 7.99 9.44 43.14
N THR A 173 7.49 8.62 42.22
CA THR A 173 7.42 8.93 40.79
C THR A 173 6.32 9.96 40.47
N PRO A 174 6.55 10.86 39.49
CA PRO A 174 5.57 11.87 39.09
C PRO A 174 4.35 11.21 38.44
N LYS A 175 3.15 11.66 38.80
CA LYS A 175 1.88 11.21 38.24
C LYS A 175 1.92 11.31 36.70
N LEU A 176 1.92 10.16 36.03
CA LEU A 176 1.70 10.04 34.60
C LEU A 176 0.33 10.67 34.26
N LYS A 177 0.30 11.64 33.37
CA LYS A 177 -0.95 12.10 32.75
C LYS A 177 -1.59 10.89 32.05
N PRO A 178 -2.91 10.69 32.17
CA PRO A 178 -3.58 9.59 31.48
C PRO A 178 -3.36 9.68 29.96
N PRO A 179 -3.28 8.54 29.24
CA PRO A 179 -3.07 8.53 27.80
C PRO A 179 -4.23 9.28 27.13
N VAL A 180 -3.89 10.28 26.32
CA VAL A 180 -4.86 11.02 25.50
C VAL A 180 -5.54 10.02 24.58
N GLN A 181 -6.84 9.76 24.80
CA GLN A 181 -7.61 8.87 23.94
C GLN A 181 -7.60 9.42 22.50
N PRO A 182 -7.47 8.57 21.47
CA PRO A 182 -7.51 9.01 20.09
C PRO A 182 -8.84 9.73 19.82
N VAL A 183 -8.75 10.97 19.31
CA VAL A 183 -9.92 11.73 18.88
C VAL A 183 -10.09 11.50 17.39
N GLU A 184 -11.00 10.58 17.05
CA GLU A 184 -11.33 10.25 15.68
C GLU A 184 -12.42 11.16 15.13
N VAL A 185 -12.18 11.75 13.97
CA VAL A 185 -13.13 12.64 13.29
C VAL A 185 -13.33 12.17 11.86
N SER A 186 -14.56 11.76 11.55
CA SER A 186 -14.92 11.27 10.21
C SER A 186 -15.84 12.23 9.45
N TYR A 187 -15.41 12.55 8.23
CA TYR A 187 -16.20 13.19 7.20
C TYR A 187 -16.23 12.39 5.89
N ALA A 188 -16.08 11.07 5.96
CA ALA A 188 -16.21 10.20 4.79
C ALA A 188 -17.59 10.38 4.11
N CYS A 189 -17.62 10.35 2.77
CA CYS A 189 -18.86 10.37 1.97
C CYS A 189 -19.77 11.61 2.15
N LYS A 190 -19.24 12.76 2.60
CA LYS A 190 -20.04 13.96 2.91
C LYS A 190 -20.14 14.98 1.76
N ASN A 191 -19.78 14.61 0.54
CA ASN A 191 -19.71 15.52 -0.62
C ASN A 191 -18.84 16.77 -0.39
N ILE A 192 -17.81 16.66 0.44
CA ILE A 192 -16.91 17.76 0.76
C ILE A 192 -16.17 18.22 -0.50
N THR A 193 -16.12 19.53 -0.69
CA THR A 193 -15.42 20.19 -1.79
C THR A 193 -14.24 21.02 -1.27
N ASN A 194 -13.46 21.63 -2.17
CA ASN A 194 -12.38 22.55 -1.80
C ASN A 194 -12.84 23.69 -0.89
N ALA A 195 -14.09 24.15 -1.03
CA ALA A 195 -14.65 25.23 -0.23
C ALA A 195 -14.81 24.86 1.26
N ASP A 196 -14.93 23.57 1.57
CA ASP A 196 -15.21 23.06 2.91
C ASP A 196 -13.94 22.84 3.75
N ILE A 197 -12.78 22.81 3.10
CA ILE A 197 -11.51 22.39 3.72
C ILE A 197 -11.09 23.33 4.85
N GLN A 198 -11.24 24.64 4.65
CA GLN A 198 -10.94 25.63 5.68
C GLN A 198 -11.80 25.42 6.94
N ARG A 199 -13.08 25.06 6.76
CA ARG A 199 -13.99 24.77 7.86
C ARG A 199 -13.62 23.47 8.57
N ILE A 200 -13.20 22.44 7.82
CA ILE A 200 -12.74 21.16 8.38
C ILE A 200 -11.45 21.34 9.18
N ILE A 201 -10.48 22.09 8.65
CA ILE A 201 -9.24 22.41 9.36
C ILE A 201 -9.57 23.11 10.68
N LYS A 202 -10.40 24.16 10.65
CA LYS A 202 -10.77 24.89 11.86
C LYS A 202 -11.47 24.00 12.90
N LYS A 203 -12.39 23.13 12.46
CA LYS A 203 -13.16 22.28 13.38
C LYS A 203 -12.37 21.04 13.86
N ALA A 204 -11.88 20.24 12.93
CA ALA A 204 -11.26 18.96 13.25
C ALA A 204 -9.83 19.11 13.77
N ILE A 205 -9.04 19.99 13.15
CA ILE A 205 -7.62 20.13 13.47
C ILE A 205 -7.42 21.14 14.62
N VAL A 206 -8.00 22.34 14.50
CA VAL A 206 -7.76 23.41 15.49
C VAL A 206 -8.60 23.23 16.75
N GLN A 207 -9.91 23.01 16.62
CA GLN A 207 -10.81 22.92 17.78
C GLN A 207 -10.80 21.53 18.43
N GLN A 208 -10.89 20.47 17.64
CA GLN A 208 -10.99 19.09 18.15
C GLN A 208 -9.64 18.40 18.34
N GLN A 209 -8.55 18.99 17.85
CA GLN A 209 -7.20 18.41 17.91
C GLN A 209 -7.16 16.93 17.52
N CYS A 210 -7.92 16.56 16.48
CA CYS A 210 -8.11 15.16 16.11
C CYS A 210 -6.78 14.45 15.86
N THR A 211 -6.72 13.18 16.26
CA THR A 211 -5.57 12.30 15.99
C THR A 211 -5.80 11.47 14.75
N GLU A 212 -7.06 11.24 14.37
CA GLU A 212 -7.44 10.56 13.14
C GLU A 212 -8.49 11.37 12.39
N LEU A 213 -8.25 11.63 11.10
CA LEU A 213 -9.13 12.40 10.25
C LEU A 213 -9.50 11.60 9.00
N ASN A 214 -10.78 11.29 8.82
CA ASN A 214 -11.26 10.58 7.63
C ASN A 214 -11.97 11.53 6.66
N LEU A 215 -11.41 11.71 5.45
CA LEU A 215 -11.94 12.52 4.37
C LEU A 215 -12.18 11.69 3.08
N SER A 216 -12.20 10.37 3.18
CA SER A 216 -12.42 9.47 2.04
C SER A 216 -13.77 9.69 1.34
N HIS A 217 -13.81 9.36 0.06
CA HIS A 217 -14.98 9.45 -0.82
C HIS A 217 -15.64 10.84 -0.86
N ASN A 218 -14.81 11.88 -0.95
CA ASN A 218 -15.24 13.26 -1.13
C ASN A 218 -14.73 13.84 -2.47
N LYS A 219 -15.18 15.04 -2.83
CA LYS A 219 -14.85 15.77 -4.06
C LYS A 219 -13.72 16.78 -3.83
N ILE A 220 -12.70 16.37 -3.08
CA ILE A 220 -11.55 17.23 -2.78
C ILE A 220 -10.53 17.10 -3.91
N THR A 221 -10.24 18.20 -4.59
CA THR A 221 -9.24 18.20 -5.66
C THR A 221 -7.83 18.33 -5.09
N HIS A 222 -6.83 18.22 -5.95
CA HIS A 222 -5.42 18.42 -5.59
C HIS A 222 -5.13 19.78 -4.94
N GLU A 223 -5.87 20.84 -5.30
CA GLU A 223 -5.75 22.16 -4.67
C GLU A 223 -6.18 22.10 -3.20
N GLY A 224 -7.31 21.44 -2.94
CA GLY A 224 -7.80 21.23 -1.59
C GLY A 224 -6.88 20.36 -0.75
N ALA A 225 -6.35 19.29 -1.33
CA ALA A 225 -5.36 18.43 -0.70
C ALA A 225 -4.08 19.20 -0.30
N ALA A 226 -3.62 20.12 -1.15
CA ALA A 226 -2.43 20.93 -0.89
C ALA A 226 -2.62 21.87 0.30
N VAL A 227 -3.79 22.50 0.40
CA VAL A 227 -4.17 23.35 1.54
C VAL A 227 -4.20 22.54 2.83
N LEU A 228 -4.85 21.37 2.80
CA LEU A 228 -4.90 20.47 3.95
C LEU A 228 -3.48 20.02 4.37
N ALA A 229 -2.65 19.62 3.41
CA ALA A 229 -1.29 19.15 3.67
C ALA A 229 -0.38 20.22 4.30
N LYS A 230 -0.62 21.51 4.05
CA LYS A 230 0.11 22.60 4.70
C LYS A 230 -0.20 22.67 6.20
N GLU A 231 -1.48 22.54 6.55
CA GLU A 231 -1.96 22.64 7.94
C GLU A 231 -1.73 21.37 8.76
N LEU A 232 -1.66 20.21 8.10
CA LEU A 232 -1.30 18.94 8.74
C LEU A 232 0.16 18.87 9.22
N ARG A 233 1.05 19.77 8.75
CA ARG A 233 2.47 19.74 9.16
C ARG A 233 2.70 20.05 10.63
N ASN A 234 1.79 20.81 11.25
CA ASN A 234 1.95 21.35 12.60
C ASN A 234 0.79 20.93 13.52
N ASN A 235 0.26 19.72 13.38
CA ASN A 235 -0.91 19.29 14.16
C ASN A 235 -0.74 17.91 14.83
N THR A 236 -1.81 17.46 15.49
CA THR A 236 -1.89 16.20 16.25
C THR A 236 -2.38 15.01 15.42
N VAL A 237 -2.71 15.21 14.14
CA VAL A 237 -3.25 14.16 13.27
C VAL A 237 -2.14 13.19 12.92
N ARG A 238 -2.32 11.92 13.30
CA ARG A 238 -1.40 10.82 13.01
C ARG A 238 -1.90 9.90 11.91
N LYS A 239 -3.22 9.84 11.70
CA LYS A 239 -3.85 9.07 10.62
C LYS A 239 -4.77 9.96 9.79
N LEU A 240 -4.58 9.95 8.48
CA LEU A 240 -5.42 10.67 7.53
C LEU A 240 -5.93 9.68 6.47
N TYR A 241 -7.24 9.55 6.34
CA TYR A 241 -7.85 8.77 5.27
C TYR A 241 -8.27 9.72 4.15
N TYR A 242 -7.62 9.63 3.00
CA TYR A 242 -7.84 10.52 1.86
C TYR A 242 -7.92 9.71 0.56
N LEU A 243 -9.14 9.47 0.08
CA LEU A 243 -9.42 8.83 -1.21
C LEU A 243 -10.48 9.68 -1.92
N SER A 244 -10.13 10.36 -3.00
CA SER A 244 -11.08 11.17 -3.79
C SER A 244 -12.02 10.23 -4.57
N SER A 245 -13.32 10.51 -4.55
CA SER A 245 -14.31 9.79 -5.36
C SER A 245 -14.29 10.26 -6.82
N ASP A 246 -13.12 10.37 -7.44
CA ASP A 246 -13.03 10.76 -8.83
C ASP A 246 -13.43 9.57 -9.71
N LYS A 247 -14.72 9.54 -10.06
CA LYS A 247 -15.35 8.73 -11.11
C LYS A 247 -14.79 9.01 -12.53
N ASN A 248 -13.58 9.55 -12.65
CA ASN A 248 -13.02 9.98 -13.94
C ASN A 248 -11.54 9.61 -14.16
N THR A 249 -11.03 8.60 -13.46
CA THR A 249 -9.77 7.94 -13.87
C THR A 249 -10.05 6.79 -14.82
N LEU A 250 -10.66 7.12 -15.96
CA LEU A 250 -10.44 6.41 -17.23
C LEU A 250 -9.01 6.68 -17.72
N ASN A 251 -8.02 6.24 -16.96
CA ASN A 251 -6.66 6.06 -17.46
C ASN A 251 -6.23 4.65 -17.07
N THR A 252 -6.79 3.78 -17.90
CA THR A 252 -6.61 2.35 -18.10
C THR A 252 -5.13 1.93 -18.13
N LEU A 253 -4.90 0.73 -17.57
CA LEU A 253 -3.69 -0.10 -17.47
C LEU A 253 -2.76 0.17 -16.28
#